data_AF-A0A1G6CTE6-F1
#
_entry.id   AF-A0A1G6CTE6-F1
#
_cell.length_a   1.000
_cell.length_b   1.000
_cell.length_c   1.000
_cell.angle_alpha   90.00
_cell.angle_beta   90.00
_cell.angle_gamma   90.00
#
_symmetry.space_group_name_H-M   'P 1'
#
loop_
_entity.id
_entity.type
_entity.pdbx_description
1 polymer ?
#
loop_
_entity_poly.entity_id
_entity_poly.type
_entity_poly.pdbx_seq_one_letter_code
_entity_poly.pdbx_strand_id
1 'polypeptide(L)'
;MAKGEIDSDGWPAALRPAIASYWAEDAGLSPAEVAAAVLDRATAACHVGDTWTGCGLTITIDSVDNRHGNAALVAFSIARDGERRTGALSLVAMTDGWVRAEVLIDGARWLTARAELVYEEIEFWPAGAEDHTADGEAPGRIGKHGTWAQLDRDRWPQLAGTGERWLAVELVGA
;
A
#
# COMPACT_ATOMS: atom_id res chain seq x y z
N MET A 1 -5.49 16.33 -23.79
CA MET A 1 -4.57 15.66 -22.83
C MET A 1 -3.81 16.75 -22.10
N ALA A 2 -4.21 17.08 -20.88
CA ALA A 2 -3.47 18.03 -20.05
C ALA A 2 -2.30 17.28 -19.39
N LYS A 3 -1.07 17.75 -19.59
CA LYS A 3 0.10 17.32 -18.80
C LYS A 3 -0.12 17.85 -17.38
N GLY A 4 -0.46 16.98 -16.44
CA GLY A 4 -0.49 17.33 -15.02
C GLY A 4 0.93 17.64 -14.56
N GLU A 5 1.12 18.80 -13.95
CA GLU A 5 2.39 19.23 -13.38
C GLU A 5 2.64 18.42 -12.10
N ILE A 6 3.79 17.74 -12.03
CA ILE A 6 4.21 16.95 -10.88
C ILE A 6 5.11 17.84 -10.01
N ASP A 7 4.83 17.94 -8.72
CA ASP A 7 5.57 18.78 -7.78
C ASP A 7 6.87 18.14 -7.29
N SER A 8 7.59 18.87 -6.43
CA SER A 8 8.87 18.44 -5.86
C SER A 8 8.80 17.18 -5.00
N ASP A 9 7.60 16.81 -4.56
CA ASP A 9 7.33 15.62 -3.75
C ASP A 9 6.77 14.47 -4.60
N GLY A 10 6.72 14.64 -5.93
CA GLY A 10 6.26 13.63 -6.88
C GLY A 10 4.75 13.58 -7.07
N TRP A 11 4.00 14.58 -6.60
CA TRP A 11 2.54 14.60 -6.68
C TRP A 11 2.03 15.42 -7.85
N PRO A 12 0.96 14.99 -8.55
CA PRO A 12 0.16 15.90 -9.36
C PRO A 12 -0.25 17.12 -8.50
N ALA A 13 0.08 18.33 -8.92
CA ALA A 13 -0.14 19.56 -8.15
C ALA A 13 -1.62 19.75 -7.70
N ALA A 14 -2.56 19.14 -8.43
CA ALA A 14 -3.99 19.11 -8.10
C ALA A 14 -4.34 18.26 -6.85
N LEU A 15 -3.44 17.39 -6.38
CA LEU A 15 -3.68 16.47 -5.26
C LEU A 15 -3.14 16.98 -3.91
N ARG A 16 -2.43 18.12 -3.86
CA ARG A 16 -1.95 18.72 -2.59
C ARG A 16 -3.05 18.95 -1.54
N PRO A 17 -4.31 19.32 -1.89
CA PRO A 17 -5.38 19.47 -0.91
C PRO A 17 -6.03 18.15 -0.47
N ALA A 18 -5.79 17.04 -1.18
CA ALA A 18 -6.54 15.79 -1.00
C ALA A 18 -5.75 14.73 -0.22
N ILE A 19 -5.60 14.99 1.07
CA ILE A 19 -5.18 13.99 2.06
C ILE A 19 -6.45 13.21 2.48
N ALA A 20 -6.47 11.92 2.13
CA ALA A 20 -7.62 11.18 1.62
C ALA A 20 -8.76 10.76 2.57
N SER A 21 -8.82 11.18 3.82
CA SER A 21 -10.03 10.94 4.63
C SER A 21 -10.47 12.14 5.46
N TYR A 22 -9.54 13.04 5.81
CA TYR A 22 -9.87 14.27 6.54
C TYR A 22 -10.11 15.49 5.66
N TRP A 23 -9.73 15.47 4.37
CA TRP A 23 -9.76 16.66 3.51
C TRP A 23 -10.39 16.44 2.12
N ALA A 24 -10.88 15.23 1.80
CA ALA A 24 -11.48 14.95 0.49
C ALA A 24 -12.72 15.81 0.21
N GLU A 25 -13.56 16.02 1.23
CA GLU A 25 -14.73 16.91 1.13
C GLU A 25 -14.31 18.38 0.94
N ASP A 26 -13.29 18.82 1.68
CA ASP A 26 -12.74 20.18 1.60
C ASP A 26 -12.06 20.47 0.25
N ALA A 27 -11.52 19.43 -0.40
CA ALA A 27 -10.93 19.48 -1.74
C ALA A 27 -11.96 19.29 -2.87
N GLY A 28 -13.20 18.92 -2.57
CA GLY A 28 -14.26 18.67 -3.55
C GLY A 28 -14.05 17.41 -4.41
N LEU A 29 -13.26 16.44 -3.93
CA LEU A 29 -13.05 15.17 -4.64
C LEU A 29 -14.13 14.14 -4.29
N SER A 30 -14.50 13.33 -5.28
CA SER A 30 -15.31 12.15 -5.06
C SER A 30 -14.50 11.02 -4.41
N PRO A 31 -15.14 10.07 -3.69
CA PRO A 31 -14.45 8.92 -3.13
C PRO A 31 -13.68 8.10 -4.18
N ALA A 32 -14.20 7.97 -5.40
CA ALA A 32 -13.50 7.26 -6.47
C ALA A 32 -12.19 7.98 -6.89
N GLU A 33 -12.17 9.31 -6.94
CA GLU A 33 -10.96 10.10 -7.22
C GLU A 33 -9.94 9.99 -6.10
N VAL A 34 -10.41 9.91 -4.86
CA VAL A 34 -9.58 9.65 -3.69
C VAL A 34 -8.90 8.28 -3.79
N ALA A 35 -9.66 7.21 -4.03
CA ALA A 35 -9.14 5.86 -4.18
C ALA A 35 -8.12 5.76 -5.33
N ALA A 36 -8.39 6.44 -6.44
CA ALA A 36 -7.47 6.53 -7.58
C ALA A 36 -6.13 7.17 -7.20
N ALA A 37 -6.16 8.28 -6.44
CA ALA A 37 -4.95 8.96 -5.97
C ALA A 37 -4.14 8.11 -4.98
N VAL A 38 -4.80 7.42 -4.06
CA VAL A 38 -4.15 6.48 -3.13
C VAL A 38 -3.46 5.35 -3.89
N LEU A 39 -4.14 4.78 -4.90
CA LEU A 39 -3.58 3.73 -5.74
C LEU A 39 -2.34 4.20 -6.49
N ASP A 40 -2.40 5.37 -7.10
CA ASP A 40 -1.27 5.94 -7.85
C ASP A 40 -0.07 6.17 -6.93
N ARG A 41 -0.29 6.66 -5.70
CA ARG A 41 0.77 6.82 -4.70
C ARG A 41 1.37 5.50 -4.23
N ALA A 42 0.53 4.53 -3.89
CA ALA A 42 0.99 3.21 -3.47
C ALA A 42 1.84 2.56 -4.57
N THR A 43 1.46 2.74 -5.83
CA THR A 43 2.18 2.21 -6.97
C THR A 43 3.46 2.99 -7.25
N ALA A 44 3.47 4.32 -7.06
CA ALA A 44 4.67 5.16 -7.20
C ALA A 44 5.76 4.84 -6.16
N ALA A 45 5.39 4.26 -5.01
CA ALA A 45 6.34 3.78 -4.01
C ALA A 45 6.99 2.43 -4.37
N CYS A 46 6.58 1.80 -5.48
CA CYS A 46 7.12 0.52 -5.93
C CYS A 46 8.02 0.73 -7.16
N HIS A 47 9.34 0.63 -7.02
CA HIS A 47 10.25 0.61 -8.17
C HIS A 47 10.81 -0.78 -8.43
N VAL A 48 10.93 -1.14 -9.71
CA VAL A 48 11.54 -2.41 -10.10
C VAL A 48 12.99 -2.46 -9.62
N GLY A 49 13.35 -3.54 -8.93
CA GLY A 49 14.64 -3.73 -8.30
C GLY A 49 14.70 -3.25 -6.84
N ASP A 50 13.72 -2.49 -6.36
CA ASP A 50 13.63 -2.13 -4.95
C ASP A 50 13.63 -3.39 -4.11
N THR A 51 14.50 -3.39 -3.10
CA THR A 51 14.68 -4.51 -2.20
C THR A 51 14.37 -4.05 -0.79
N TRP A 52 13.43 -4.73 -0.16
CA TRP A 52 12.96 -4.46 1.19
C TRP A 52 13.40 -5.60 2.10
N THR A 53 13.91 -5.27 3.29
CA THR A 53 14.40 -6.28 4.24
C THR A 53 13.86 -6.04 5.63
N GLY A 54 13.59 -7.12 6.36
CA GLY A 54 13.14 -7.06 7.75
C GLY A 54 12.48 -8.35 8.20
N CYS A 55 12.52 -8.63 9.51
CA CYS A 55 11.98 -9.87 10.10
C CYS A 55 12.47 -11.18 9.42
N GLY A 56 13.70 -11.19 8.89
CA GLY A 56 14.27 -12.33 8.15
C GLY A 56 13.74 -12.50 6.72
N LEU A 57 12.93 -11.56 6.22
CA LEU A 57 12.45 -11.52 4.85
C LEU A 57 13.30 -10.57 4.00
N THR A 58 13.48 -10.94 2.76
CA THR A 58 13.88 -10.05 1.67
C THR A 58 12.77 -10.06 0.63
N ILE A 59 12.23 -8.90 0.26
CA ILE A 59 11.23 -8.74 -0.79
C ILE A 59 11.85 -7.90 -1.90
N THR A 60 11.82 -8.38 -3.14
CA THR A 60 12.32 -7.64 -4.29
C THR A 60 11.19 -7.41 -5.29
N ILE A 61 11.00 -6.17 -5.73
CA ILE A 61 10.01 -5.84 -6.76
C ILE A 61 10.54 -6.25 -8.13
N ASP A 62 9.83 -7.18 -8.77
CA ASP A 62 10.22 -7.76 -10.06
C ASP A 62 9.60 -7.00 -11.24
N SER A 63 8.36 -6.55 -11.11
CA SER A 63 7.70 -5.71 -12.12
C SER A 63 6.53 -4.91 -11.56
N VAL A 64 6.16 -3.83 -12.25
CA VAL A 64 4.98 -3.00 -11.94
C VAL A 64 4.19 -2.75 -13.23
N ASP A 65 2.92 -3.16 -13.27
CA ASP A 65 1.93 -2.79 -14.28
C ASP A 65 0.94 -1.81 -13.63
N ASN A 66 1.10 -0.51 -13.91
CA ASN A 66 0.21 0.53 -13.40
C ASN A 66 -0.83 0.93 -14.45
N ARG A 67 -2.10 0.69 -14.16
CA ARG A 67 -3.26 1.19 -14.92
C ARG A 67 -3.85 2.36 -14.15
N HIS A 68 -3.09 3.44 -14.14
CA HIS A 68 -3.32 4.71 -13.44
C HIS A 68 -4.78 4.97 -13.03
N GLY A 69 -4.98 5.20 -11.74
CA GLY A 69 -6.28 5.53 -11.14
C GLY A 69 -7.34 4.44 -11.19
N ASN A 70 -7.03 3.23 -11.66
CA ASN A 70 -7.98 2.11 -11.72
C ASN A 70 -7.44 0.86 -11.04
N ALA A 71 -6.30 0.36 -11.50
CA ALA A 71 -5.71 -0.86 -10.98
C ALA A 71 -4.18 -0.85 -11.12
N ALA A 72 -3.48 -1.56 -10.25
CA ALA A 72 -2.07 -1.87 -10.43
C ALA A 72 -1.79 -3.32 -10.08
N LEU A 73 -0.76 -3.89 -10.71
CA LEU A 73 -0.22 -5.20 -10.40
C LEU A 73 1.27 -5.09 -10.17
N VAL A 74 1.71 -5.44 -8.97
CA VAL A 74 3.12 -5.47 -8.60
C VAL A 74 3.52 -6.94 -8.41
N ALA A 75 4.43 -7.43 -9.25
CA ALA A 75 5.04 -8.74 -9.06
C ALA A 75 6.29 -8.60 -8.20
N PHE A 76 6.51 -9.52 -7.28
CA PHE A 76 7.64 -9.51 -6.38
C PHE A 76 8.13 -10.91 -6.03
N SER A 77 9.38 -10.99 -5.58
CA SER A 77 10.00 -12.20 -5.08
C SER A 77 10.20 -12.07 -3.56
N ILE A 78 9.94 -13.14 -2.81
CA ILE A 78 10.27 -13.23 -1.39
C ILE A 78 11.41 -14.22 -1.24
N ALA A 79 12.44 -13.86 -0.47
CA ALA A 79 13.44 -14.79 0.04
C ALA A 79 13.42 -14.82 1.57
N ARG A 80 13.49 -16.03 2.14
CA ARG A 80 13.61 -16.27 3.58
C ARG A 80 14.34 -17.58 3.82
N ASP A 81 15.35 -17.59 4.69
CA ASP A 81 16.05 -18.81 5.13
C ASP A 81 16.55 -19.71 3.95
N GLY A 82 16.91 -19.10 2.82
CA GLY A 82 17.36 -19.80 1.61
C GLY A 82 16.24 -20.30 0.68
N GLU A 83 14.98 -20.18 1.08
CA GLU A 83 13.81 -20.45 0.23
C GLU A 83 13.41 -19.18 -0.54
N ARG A 84 13.00 -19.34 -1.80
CA ARG A 84 12.48 -18.25 -2.64
C ARG A 84 11.07 -18.59 -3.09
N ARG A 85 10.16 -17.63 -2.94
CA ARG A 85 8.75 -17.70 -3.36
C ARG A 85 8.41 -16.51 -4.25
N THR A 86 7.36 -16.66 -5.03
CA THR A 86 6.85 -15.60 -5.90
C THR A 86 5.59 -14.99 -5.31
N GLY A 87 5.41 -13.69 -5.51
CA GLY A 87 4.27 -12.96 -5.00
C GLY A 87 3.72 -11.97 -6.02
N ALA A 88 2.46 -11.64 -5.85
CA ALA A 88 1.78 -10.59 -6.61
C ALA A 88 0.91 -9.77 -5.67
N LEU A 89 0.98 -8.45 -5.80
CA LEU A 89 0.10 -7.49 -5.13
C LEU A 89 -0.80 -6.87 -6.20
N SER A 90 -2.10 -7.14 -6.12
CA SER A 90 -3.12 -6.46 -6.93
C SER A 90 -3.73 -5.32 -6.14
N LEU A 91 -3.72 -4.13 -6.71
CA LEU A 91 -4.36 -2.92 -6.19
C LEU A 91 -5.53 -2.55 -7.11
N VAL A 92 -6.68 -2.22 -6.53
CA VAL A 92 -7.86 -1.76 -7.27
C VAL A 92 -8.50 -0.59 -6.54
N ALA A 93 -8.69 0.53 -7.22
CA ALA A 93 -9.43 1.67 -6.69
C ALA A 93 -10.92 1.33 -6.60
N MET A 94 -11.52 1.53 -5.43
CA MET A 94 -12.92 1.24 -5.16
C MET A 94 -13.75 2.52 -5.21
N THR A 95 -15.04 2.40 -5.49
CA THR A 95 -15.96 3.55 -5.60
C THR A 95 -16.27 4.21 -4.25
N ASP A 96 -15.90 3.59 -3.14
CA ASP A 96 -16.20 4.01 -1.77
C ASP A 96 -15.02 4.73 -1.08
N GLY A 97 -13.98 5.11 -1.83
CA GLY A 97 -12.82 5.82 -1.26
C GLY A 97 -11.61 4.95 -0.98
N TRP A 98 -11.78 3.63 -0.96
CA TRP A 98 -10.73 2.70 -0.57
C TRP A 98 -9.97 2.15 -1.78
N VAL A 99 -8.74 1.72 -1.54
CA VAL A 99 -8.03 0.81 -2.43
C VAL A 99 -8.14 -0.60 -1.87
N ARG A 100 -8.60 -1.56 -2.68
CA ARG A 100 -8.48 -2.97 -2.32
C ARG A 100 -7.10 -3.46 -2.70
N ALA A 101 -6.38 -4.02 -1.73
CA ALA A 101 -5.08 -4.66 -1.92
C ALA A 101 -5.20 -6.18 -1.70
N GLU A 102 -4.84 -6.98 -2.70
CA GLU A 102 -4.79 -8.44 -2.60
C GLU A 102 -3.38 -8.94 -2.82
N VAL A 103 -2.86 -9.69 -1.85
CA VAL A 103 -1.55 -10.34 -1.93
C VAL A 103 -1.75 -11.81 -2.25
N LEU A 104 -1.08 -12.29 -3.30
CA LEU A 104 -0.98 -13.69 -3.66
C LEU A 104 0.46 -14.15 -3.46
N ILE A 105 0.66 -15.32 -2.85
CA ILE A 105 1.96 -15.98 -2.74
C ILE A 105 1.86 -17.33 -3.44
N ASP A 106 2.74 -17.59 -4.40
CA ASP A 106 2.72 -18.75 -5.30
C ASP A 106 1.34 -19.01 -5.93
N GLY A 107 0.67 -17.93 -6.33
CA GLY A 107 -0.65 -17.95 -6.95
C GLY A 107 -1.83 -18.19 -6.01
N ALA A 108 -1.59 -18.45 -4.71
CA ALA A 108 -2.65 -18.55 -3.72
C ALA A 108 -2.87 -17.20 -3.02
N ARG A 109 -4.14 -16.78 -2.89
CA ARG A 109 -4.48 -15.56 -2.15
C ARG A 109 -4.08 -15.73 -0.69
N TRP A 110 -3.20 -14.85 -0.24
CA TRP A 110 -2.65 -14.86 1.11
C TRP A 110 -3.28 -13.77 1.97
N LEU A 111 -3.49 -12.57 1.43
CA LEU A 111 -4.02 -11.43 2.18
C LEU A 111 -5.00 -10.64 1.32
N THR A 112 -6.05 -10.10 1.95
CA THR A 112 -6.86 -9.03 1.39
C THR A 112 -6.93 -7.90 2.42
N ALA A 113 -6.61 -6.69 1.99
CA ALA A 113 -6.61 -5.48 2.77
C ALA A 113 -7.40 -4.38 2.06
N ARG A 114 -7.89 -3.42 2.84
CA ARG A 114 -8.32 -2.11 2.37
C ARG A 114 -7.21 -1.12 2.70
N ALA A 115 -6.90 -0.22 1.78
CA ALA A 115 -5.88 0.80 1.95
C ALA A 115 -6.45 2.19 1.72
N GLU A 116 -5.98 3.14 2.52
CA GLU A 116 -6.33 4.55 2.44
C GLU A 116 -5.08 5.40 2.70
N LEU A 117 -5.16 6.71 2.47
CA LEU A 117 -4.08 7.65 2.79
C LEU A 117 -4.52 8.54 3.95
N VAL A 118 -3.84 8.41 5.08
CA VAL A 118 -4.10 9.21 6.28
C VAL A 118 -2.87 10.08 6.53
N TYR A 119 -3.07 11.40 6.55
CA TYR A 119 -1.99 12.38 6.53
C TYR A 119 -1.03 12.17 5.35
N GLU A 120 0.15 11.59 5.60
CA GLU A 120 1.18 11.37 4.60
C GLU A 120 1.49 9.88 4.40
N GLU A 121 0.86 9.01 5.21
CA GLU A 121 1.09 7.55 5.26
C GLU A 121 -0.05 6.80 4.58
N ILE A 122 0.27 5.67 3.95
CA ILE A 122 -0.76 4.74 3.46
C ILE A 122 -1.05 3.78 4.59
N GLU A 123 -2.30 3.71 5.03
CA GLU A 123 -2.75 2.80 6.09
C GLU A 123 -3.44 1.57 5.48
N PHE A 124 -3.28 0.42 6.14
CA PHE A 124 -3.86 -0.86 5.73
C PHE A 124 -4.75 -1.43 6.82
N TRP A 125 -5.92 -1.89 6.40
CA TRP A 125 -6.96 -2.44 7.24
C TRP A 125 -7.42 -3.81 6.74
N PRO A 126 -7.82 -4.74 7.62
CA PRO A 126 -8.39 -6.01 7.21
C PRO A 126 -9.60 -5.83 6.29
N ALA A 127 -9.85 -6.80 5.40
CA ALA A 127 -10.90 -6.74 4.38
C ALA A 127 -12.31 -6.41 4.91
N GLY A 128 -12.61 -6.77 6.16
CA GLY A 128 -13.90 -6.50 6.82
C GLY A 128 -13.95 -5.22 7.64
N ALA A 129 -12.97 -4.32 7.51
CA ALA A 129 -13.03 -3.01 8.16
C ALA A 129 -14.16 -2.17 7.54
N GLU A 130 -15.08 -1.73 8.39
CA GLU A 130 -16.28 -0.97 8.00
C GLU A 130 -16.16 0.52 8.33
N ASP A 131 -15.35 0.92 9.33
CA ASP A 131 -15.18 2.31 9.74
C ASP A 131 -13.72 2.68 10.01
N HIS A 132 -13.34 3.86 9.53
CA HIS A 132 -12.00 4.46 9.57
C HIS A 132 -11.54 4.89 10.98
N THR A 133 -12.44 4.91 11.97
CA THR A 133 -12.27 5.83 13.13
C THR A 133 -12.80 5.33 14.48
N ALA A 134 -13.37 4.13 14.60
CA ALA A 134 -14.04 3.78 15.86
C ALA A 134 -13.07 3.49 17.04
N ASP A 135 -11.87 2.90 16.81
CA ASP A 135 -11.04 2.38 17.93
C ASP A 135 -9.50 2.43 17.74
N GLY A 136 -8.95 3.33 16.92
CA GLY A 136 -7.52 3.68 16.97
C GLY A 136 -6.62 3.17 15.83
N GLU A 137 -5.33 3.06 16.13
CA GLU A 137 -4.20 2.89 15.20
C GLU A 137 -4.40 1.83 14.10
N ALA A 138 -4.10 2.17 12.84
CA ALA A 138 -4.16 1.21 11.74
C ALA A 138 -3.22 0.01 11.98
N PRO A 139 -3.70 -1.23 11.72
CA PRO A 139 -2.91 -2.45 11.89
C PRO A 139 -1.87 -2.65 10.78
N GLY A 140 -1.74 -1.71 9.86
CA GLY A 140 -0.66 -1.72 8.88
C GLY A 140 -0.44 -0.33 8.30
N ARG A 141 0.79 -0.02 7.91
CA ARG A 141 1.08 1.22 7.19
C ARG A 141 2.38 1.18 6.39
N ILE A 142 2.47 2.07 5.41
CA ILE A 142 3.69 2.48 4.72
C ILE A 142 3.98 3.93 5.08
N GLY A 143 5.21 4.21 5.49
CA GLY A 143 5.63 5.56 5.86
C GLY A 143 5.58 6.55 4.70
N LYS A 144 5.57 7.85 5.04
CA LYS A 144 5.50 8.97 4.08
C LYS A 144 6.39 8.84 2.85
N HIS A 145 7.62 8.39 3.02
CA HIS A 145 8.60 8.32 1.95
C HIS A 145 8.59 6.98 1.21
N GLY A 146 7.72 6.04 1.59
CA GLY A 146 7.71 4.71 1.00
C GLY A 146 9.01 3.94 1.27
N THR A 147 9.70 4.22 2.39
CA THR A 147 10.98 3.59 2.75
C THR A 147 10.85 2.55 3.84
N TRP A 148 9.69 2.45 4.49
CA TRP A 148 9.39 1.42 5.48
C TRP A 148 7.91 1.07 5.46
N ALA A 149 7.61 -0.17 5.82
CA ALA A 149 6.26 -0.70 5.95
C ALA A 149 6.16 -1.61 7.17
N GLN A 150 5.02 -1.60 7.85
CA GLN A 150 4.78 -2.49 8.99
C GLN A 150 3.34 -3.00 9.02
N LEU A 151 3.15 -4.22 9.53
CA LEU A 151 1.85 -4.84 9.81
C LEU A 151 1.83 -5.39 11.26
N ASP A 152 0.77 -5.11 12.02
CA ASP A 152 0.51 -5.63 13.36
C ASP A 152 -0.01 -7.06 13.28
N ARG A 153 0.84 -8.04 13.59
CA ARG A 153 0.53 -9.47 13.40
C ARG A 153 -0.68 -9.93 14.20
N ASP A 154 -0.96 -9.29 15.33
CA ASP A 154 -2.10 -9.64 16.18
C ASP A 154 -3.44 -9.27 15.53
N ARG A 155 -3.41 -8.32 14.59
CA ARG A 155 -4.60 -7.83 13.87
C ARG A 155 -4.73 -8.40 12.46
N TRP A 156 -3.76 -9.23 12.05
CA TRP A 156 -3.75 -9.95 10.78
C TRP A 156 -3.65 -11.46 11.02
N PRO A 157 -4.77 -12.20 11.04
CA PRO A 157 -4.77 -13.64 11.33
C PRO A 157 -3.80 -14.47 10.48
N GLN A 158 -3.52 -14.02 9.25
CA GLN A 158 -2.60 -14.67 8.31
C GLN A 158 -1.12 -14.51 8.69
N LEU A 159 -0.81 -13.59 9.61
CA LEU A 159 0.52 -13.36 10.17
C LEU A 159 0.72 -14.02 11.54
N ALA A 160 -0.34 -14.60 12.12
CA ALA A 160 -0.34 -15.18 13.45
C ALA A 160 0.72 -16.29 13.58
N GLY A 161 1.38 -16.35 14.74
CA GLY A 161 2.37 -17.39 15.05
C GLY A 161 3.78 -17.14 14.51
N THR A 162 4.04 -15.97 13.92
CA THR A 162 5.39 -15.55 13.56
C THR A 162 5.91 -14.57 14.61
N GLY A 163 7.08 -14.85 15.20
CA GLY A 163 7.93 -13.98 16.06
C GLY A 163 7.32 -12.72 16.72
N GLU A 164 8.00 -11.58 16.54
CA GLU A 164 7.63 -10.27 17.14
C GLU A 164 6.26 -9.76 16.66
N ARG A 165 5.63 -8.87 17.46
CA ARG A 165 4.30 -8.30 17.17
C ARG A 165 4.21 -7.60 15.81
N TRP A 166 5.28 -6.95 15.36
CA TRP A 166 5.30 -6.24 14.09
C TRP A 166 6.02 -7.05 13.02
N LEU A 167 5.39 -7.20 11.86
CA LEU A 167 6.10 -7.51 10.63
C LEU A 167 6.55 -6.18 10.01
N ALA A 168 7.82 -5.82 10.19
CA ALA A 168 8.39 -4.59 9.64
C ALA A 168 9.41 -4.92 8.55
N VAL A 169 9.39 -4.14 7.47
CA VAL A 169 10.38 -4.17 6.39
C VAL A 169 10.77 -2.75 6.01
N GLU A 170 12.03 -2.58 5.62
CA GLU A 170 12.61 -1.31 5.21
C GLU A 170 13.28 -1.44 3.85
N LEU A 171 13.16 -0.39 3.04
CA LEU A 171 13.82 -0.28 1.75
C LEU A 171 15.34 -0.19 1.96
N VAL A 172 16.10 -1.05 1.28
CA VAL A 172 17.56 -1.07 1.36
C VAL A 172 18.13 0.09 0.55
N GLY A 173 18.97 0.90 1.18
CA GLY A 173 19.69 2.00 0.51
C GLY A 173 18.87 3.29 0.34
N ALA A 174 17.78 3.42 1.09
CA ALA A 174 16.98 4.65 1.22
C ALA A 174 17.73 5.79 1.93
#